data_AF-A0A286EAG8-F1
#
_entry.id   AF-A0A286EAG8-F1
#
_cell.length_a   1.000
_cell.length_b   1.000
_cell.length_c   1.000
_cell.angle_alpha   90.00
_cell.angle_beta   90.00
_cell.angle_gamma   90.00
#
_symmetry.space_group_name_H-M   'P 1'
#
loop_
_entity.id
_entity.type
_entity.pdbx_description
1 polymer ?
#
loop_
_entity_poly.entity_id
_entity_poly.type
_entity_poly.pdbx_seq_one_letter_code
_entity_poly.pdbx_strand_id
1 'polypeptide(L)'
;MNPMLIMGALLGAGIAVMLMWLGVKTAVVRYPVLIVPVPHHAPTDFLFRAWCDANRFTRQDNGIYRQNGAFSTSEIGFKNNAMYIQECLHLGIFEVRFALNAPIMLGKPMRRHKIKQLNKLLKHWDIAPIEFEK
;
A
#
# COMPACT_ATOMS: atom_id res chain seq x y z
N MET A 1 34.04 -16.63 19.73
CA MET A 1 32.75 -15.91 19.74
C MET A 1 31.95 -16.44 20.93
N ASN A 2 31.47 -15.57 21.84
CA ASN A 2 30.96 -15.98 23.15
C ASN A 2 29.53 -16.56 23.03
N PRO A 3 29.24 -17.80 23.49
CA PRO A 3 27.95 -18.45 23.27
C PRO A 3 26.75 -17.69 23.86
N MET A 4 26.94 -16.95 24.96
CA MET A 4 25.93 -16.04 25.52
C MET A 4 25.56 -14.88 24.59
N LEU A 5 26.53 -14.32 23.86
CA LEU A 5 26.27 -13.23 22.89
C LEU A 5 25.49 -13.74 21.68
N ILE A 6 25.76 -14.98 21.25
CA ILE A 6 25.03 -15.62 20.14
C ILE A 6 23.58 -15.91 20.55
N MET A 7 23.35 -16.45 21.75
CA MET A 7 21.99 -16.64 22.27
C MET A 7 21.23 -15.31 22.43
N GLY A 8 21.88 -14.29 22.99
CA GLY A 8 21.26 -12.96 23.14
C GLY A 8 20.87 -12.33 21.80
N ALA A 9 21.72 -12.44 20.79
CA ALA A 9 21.43 -11.96 19.44
C ALA A 9 20.27 -12.71 18.77
N LEU A 10 20.21 -14.04 18.92
CA LEU A 10 19.13 -14.86 18.38
C LEU A 10 17.78 -14.56 19.05
N LEU A 11 17.76 -14.38 20.37
CA LEU A 11 16.55 -14.01 21.10
C LEU A 11 16.07 -12.60 20.74
N GLY A 12 16.98 -11.63 20.64
CA GLY A 12 16.64 -10.26 20.23
C GLY A 12 16.07 -10.21 18.80
N ALA A 13 16.66 -10.95 17.88
CA ALA A 13 16.15 -11.08 16.51
C ALA A 13 14.75 -11.73 16.48
N GLY A 14 14.52 -12.78 17.27
CA GLY A 14 13.22 -13.43 17.38
C GLY A 14 12.12 -12.49 17.89
N ILE A 15 12.41 -11.70 18.93
CA ILE A 15 11.45 -10.71 19.48
C ILE A 15 11.17 -9.61 18.45
N ALA A 16 12.19 -9.11 17.76
CA ALA A 16 12.01 -8.09 16.73
C ALA A 16 11.12 -8.56 15.57
N VAL A 17 11.32 -9.80 15.10
CA VAL A 17 10.47 -10.42 14.08
C VAL A 17 9.03 -10.60 14.58
N MET A 18 8.85 -11.05 15.83
CA MET A 18 7.52 -11.22 16.42
C MET A 18 6.76 -9.88 16.56
N LEU A 19 7.43 -8.82 17.01
CA LEU A 19 6.83 -7.49 17.13
C LEU A 19 6.47 -6.90 15.77
N MET A 20 7.35 -7.09 14.77
CA MET A 20 7.06 -6.70 13.39
C MET A 20 5.83 -7.46 12.85
N TRP A 21 5.76 -8.77 13.09
CA TRP A 21 4.65 -9.62 12.70
C TRP A 21 3.31 -9.21 13.35
N LEU A 22 3.32 -8.93 14.65
CA LEU A 22 2.15 -8.47 15.39
C LEU A 22 1.66 -7.11 14.87
N GLY A 23 2.57 -6.16 14.66
CA GLY A 23 2.22 -4.85 14.10
C GLY A 23 1.56 -4.98 12.72
N VAL A 24 2.07 -5.89 11.89
CA VAL A 24 1.60 -6.14 10.54
C VAL A 24 0.23 -6.82 10.53
N LYS A 25 0.00 -7.88 11.34
CA LYS A 25 -1.33 -8.51 11.48
C LYS A 25 -2.39 -7.55 12.00
N THR A 26 -2.03 -6.71 12.97
CA THR A 26 -2.95 -5.73 13.55
C THR A 26 -3.34 -4.67 12.51
N ALA A 27 -2.41 -4.30 11.63
CA ALA A 27 -2.67 -3.33 10.58
C ALA A 27 -3.59 -3.86 9.46
N VAL A 28 -3.51 -5.15 9.11
CA VAL A 28 -4.42 -5.78 8.13
C VAL A 28 -5.87 -5.71 8.61
N VAL A 29 -6.09 -6.03 9.89
CA VAL A 29 -7.44 -6.06 10.47
C VAL A 29 -7.99 -4.66 10.69
N ARG A 30 -7.14 -3.69 11.05
CA ARG A 30 -7.56 -2.32 11.36
C ARG A 30 -7.69 -1.39 10.15
N TYR A 31 -6.93 -1.63 9.09
CA TYR A 31 -6.87 -0.73 7.93
C TYR A 31 -7.14 -1.49 6.63
N PRO A 32 -8.41 -1.89 6.41
CA PRO A 32 -8.82 -2.58 5.19
C PRO A 32 -8.61 -1.68 3.96
N VAL A 33 -8.67 -2.28 2.77
CA VAL A 33 -8.49 -1.61 1.47
C VAL A 33 -9.13 -0.23 1.42
N LEU A 34 -8.38 0.76 0.93
CA LEU A 34 -8.88 2.12 0.78
C LEU A 34 -9.85 2.17 -0.39
N ILE A 35 -11.09 2.58 -0.12
CA ILE A 35 -12.15 2.68 -1.12
C ILE A 35 -12.46 4.16 -1.36
N VAL A 36 -12.34 4.60 -2.61
CA VAL A 36 -12.62 5.98 -3.01
C VAL A 36 -13.74 5.94 -4.05
N PRO A 37 -14.89 6.58 -3.80
CA PRO A 37 -15.91 6.77 -4.84
C PRO A 37 -15.32 7.57 -6.00
N VAL A 38 -15.47 7.08 -7.23
CA VAL A 38 -14.94 7.72 -8.44
C VAL A 38 -16.01 7.78 -9.53
N PRO A 39 -15.92 8.74 -10.47
CA PRO A 39 -16.80 8.78 -11.63
C PRO A 39 -16.73 7.49 -12.46
N HIS A 40 -17.83 7.14 -13.12
CA HIS A 40 -17.92 5.98 -14.01
C HIS A 40 -16.82 5.94 -15.09
N HIS A 41 -16.37 7.10 -15.55
CA HIS A 41 -15.36 7.23 -16.60
C HIS A 41 -13.91 7.12 -16.09
N ALA A 42 -13.69 7.09 -14.76
CA ALA A 42 -12.35 7.04 -14.16
C ALA A 42 -11.45 5.88 -14.67
N PRO A 43 -11.95 4.63 -14.86
CA PRO A 43 -11.12 3.54 -15.38
C PRO A 43 -10.65 3.75 -16.83
N THR A 44 -11.38 4.58 -17.59
CA THR A 44 -11.12 4.88 -19.00
C THR A 44 -10.50 6.26 -19.21
N ASP A 45 -10.36 7.05 -18.15
CA ASP A 45 -9.82 8.39 -18.21
C ASP A 45 -8.36 8.38 -18.69
N PHE A 46 -8.04 9.25 -19.63
CA PHE A 46 -6.70 9.41 -20.16
C PHE A 46 -5.73 9.90 -19.08
N LEU A 47 -6.19 10.77 -18.16
CA LEU A 47 -5.34 11.28 -17.08
C LEU A 47 -5.01 10.19 -16.07
N PHE A 48 -5.95 9.27 -15.81
CA PHE A 48 -5.65 8.10 -15.00
C PHE A 48 -4.58 7.23 -15.63
N ARG A 49 -4.69 6.94 -16.94
CA ARG A 49 -3.67 6.14 -17.65
C ARG A 49 -2.31 6.82 -17.63
N ALA A 50 -2.25 8.11 -17.97
CA ALA A 50 -1.01 8.88 -17.92
C ALA A 50 -0.42 8.94 -16.50
N TRP A 51 -1.27 9.04 -15.48
CA TRP A 51 -0.86 8.96 -14.09
C TRP A 51 -0.30 7.58 -13.73
N CYS A 52 -0.93 6.49 -14.19
CA CYS A 52 -0.42 5.13 -14.01
C CYS A 52 0.97 4.98 -14.62
N ASP A 53 1.17 5.44 -15.86
CA ASP A 53 2.45 5.37 -16.56
C ASP A 53 3.54 6.15 -15.81
N ALA A 54 3.24 7.38 -15.39
CA ALA A 54 4.16 8.22 -14.63
C ALA A 54 4.55 7.62 -13.27
N ASN A 55 3.64 6.85 -12.65
CA ASN A 55 3.86 6.18 -11.36
C ASN A 55 4.25 4.70 -11.50
N ARG A 56 4.52 4.21 -12.72
CA ARG A 56 4.93 2.83 -13.02
C ARG A 56 3.92 1.75 -12.60
N PHE A 57 2.63 2.06 -12.71
CA PHE A 57 1.57 1.07 -12.59
C PHE A 57 1.34 0.40 -13.93
N THR A 58 1.35 -0.93 -13.95
CA THR A 58 1.05 -1.73 -15.15
C THR A 58 -0.28 -2.46 -14.99
N ARG A 59 -1.10 -2.43 -16.04
CA ARG A 59 -2.37 -3.15 -16.06
C ARG A 59 -2.13 -4.65 -16.16
N GLN A 60 -2.79 -5.42 -15.29
CA GLN A 60 -2.79 -6.88 -15.27
C GLN A 60 -4.02 -7.43 -16.01
N ASP A 61 -4.00 -8.72 -16.37
CA ASP A 61 -5.08 -9.37 -17.12
C ASP A 61 -6.43 -9.35 -16.38
N ASN A 62 -6.40 -9.35 -15.05
CA ASN A 62 -7.59 -9.24 -14.20
C ASN A 62 -8.12 -7.79 -14.07
N GLY A 63 -7.55 -6.84 -14.80
CA GLY A 63 -7.95 -5.44 -14.81
C GLY A 63 -7.39 -4.59 -13.66
N ILE A 64 -6.61 -5.17 -12.75
CA ILE A 64 -5.94 -4.45 -11.66
C ILE A 64 -4.67 -3.78 -12.21
N TYR A 65 -4.39 -2.57 -11.75
CA TYR A 65 -3.14 -1.87 -11.99
C TYR A 65 -2.17 -2.15 -10.84
N ARG A 66 -0.95 -2.58 -11.17
CA ARG A 66 0.04 -3.01 -10.18
C ARG A 66 1.34 -2.24 -10.34
N GLN A 67 1.86 -1.72 -9.23
CA GLN A 67 3.20 -1.14 -9.15
C GLN A 67 4.08 -2.02 -8.25
N ASN A 68 5.17 -2.56 -8.79
CA ASN A 68 6.11 -3.36 -8.00
C ASN A 68 7.22 -2.48 -7.41
N GLY A 69 7.44 -2.62 -6.11
CA GLY A 69 8.59 -2.10 -5.38
C GLY A 69 9.45 -3.22 -4.81
N ALA A 70 10.58 -2.87 -4.19
CA ALA A 70 11.53 -3.86 -3.66
C ALA A 70 10.96 -4.73 -2.53
N PHE A 71 10.09 -4.16 -1.69
CA PHE A 71 9.52 -4.83 -0.51
C PHE A 71 8.00 -4.72 -0.44
N SER A 72 7.37 -4.05 -1.40
CA SER A 72 5.92 -3.91 -1.46
C SER A 72 5.44 -3.78 -2.89
N THR A 73 4.18 -4.11 -3.09
CA THR A 73 3.45 -3.93 -4.34
C THR A 73 2.24 -3.07 -4.05
N SER A 74 1.94 -2.08 -4.89
CA SER A 74 0.69 -1.33 -4.80
C SER A 74 -0.28 -1.81 -5.85
N GLU A 75 -1.55 -1.92 -5.48
CA GLU A 75 -2.61 -2.36 -6.37
C GLU A 75 -3.75 -1.36 -6.40
N ILE A 76 -4.25 -1.10 -7.60
CA ILE A 76 -5.39 -0.23 -7.87
C ILE A 76 -6.38 -0.99 -8.73
N GLY A 77 -7.63 -1.11 -8.27
CA GLY A 77 -8.72 -1.73 -9.02
C GLY A 77 -9.95 -0.84 -9.06
N PHE A 78 -10.88 -1.15 -9.95
CA PHE A 78 -12.17 -0.47 -10.04
C PHE A 78 -13.30 -1.49 -9.98
N LYS A 79 -14.33 -1.18 -9.19
CA LYS A 79 -15.57 -1.96 -9.09
C LYS A 79 -16.68 -1.08 -8.54
N ASN A 80 -17.90 -1.18 -9.08
CA ASN A 80 -19.08 -0.48 -8.58
C ASN A 80 -18.87 1.03 -8.31
N ASN A 81 -18.28 1.76 -9.27
CA ASN A 81 -17.97 3.20 -9.15
C ASN A 81 -17.05 3.57 -7.99
N ALA A 82 -16.23 2.61 -7.55
CA ALA A 82 -15.21 2.84 -6.56
C ALA A 82 -13.87 2.39 -7.10
N MET A 83 -12.84 3.14 -6.72
CA MET A 83 -11.45 2.79 -6.86
C MET A 83 -10.98 2.18 -5.54
N TYR A 84 -10.37 1.01 -5.61
CA TYR A 84 -9.81 0.28 -4.49
C TYR A 84 -8.30 0.40 -4.56
N ILE A 85 -7.68 0.82 -3.46
CA ILE A 85 -6.23 1.05 -3.41
C ILE A 85 -5.67 0.34 -2.19
N GLN A 86 -4.65 -0.49 -2.42
CA GLN A 86 -3.99 -1.23 -1.36
C GLN A 86 -2.48 -1.31 -1.58
N GLU A 87 -1.76 -1.47 -0.48
CA GLU A 87 -0.36 -1.84 -0.46
C GLU A 87 -0.25 -3.29 0.03
N CYS A 88 0.50 -4.10 -0.69
CA CYS A 88 0.86 -5.47 -0.37
C CYS A 88 2.33 -5.47 0.05
N LEU A 89 2.61 -5.62 1.34
CA LEU A 89 3.97 -5.74 1.85
C LEU A 89 4.41 -7.22 1.83
N HIS A 90 5.60 -7.47 1.30
CA HIS A 90 6.19 -8.80 1.21
C HIS A 90 7.21 -8.99 2.32
N LEU A 91 6.92 -9.88 3.27
CA LEU A 91 7.79 -10.22 4.41
C LEU A 91 8.19 -11.70 4.31
N GLY A 92 9.14 -11.99 3.43
CA GLY A 92 9.56 -13.36 3.13
C GLY A 92 8.44 -14.15 2.47
N ILE A 93 7.92 -15.17 3.14
CA ILE A 93 6.82 -16.02 2.65
C ILE A 93 5.43 -15.42 2.91
N PHE A 94 5.35 -14.29 3.60
CA PHE A 94 4.08 -13.69 4.00
C PHE A 94 3.79 -12.43 3.20
N GLU A 95 2.57 -12.35 2.65
CA GLU A 95 2.04 -11.16 2.00
C GLU A 95 0.96 -10.54 2.88
N VAL A 96 1.04 -9.23 3.05
CA VAL A 96 0.12 -8.49 3.92
C VAL A 96 -0.43 -7.30 3.16
N ARG A 97 -1.76 -7.24 3.07
CA ARG A 97 -2.50 -6.18 2.39
C ARG A 97 -3.09 -5.19 3.38
N PHE A 98 -2.92 -3.90 3.10
CA PHE A 98 -3.49 -2.83 3.92
C PHE A 98 -3.77 -1.58 3.09
N ALA A 99 -4.58 -0.68 3.65
CA ALA A 99 -4.91 0.61 3.05
C ALA A 99 -3.65 1.44 2.76
N LEU A 100 -3.59 2.11 1.60
CA LEU A 100 -2.46 2.99 1.27
C LEU A 100 -2.23 4.07 2.35
N ASN A 101 -3.30 4.56 3.00
CA ASN A 101 -3.27 5.59 4.04
C ASN A 101 -3.11 5.07 5.48
N ALA A 102 -2.94 3.76 5.69
CA ALA A 102 -2.83 3.17 7.03
C ALA A 102 -1.70 3.81 7.86
N PRO A 103 -1.80 3.96 9.19
CA PRO A 103 -0.78 4.57 10.05
C PRO A 103 0.39 3.62 10.39
N ILE A 104 0.91 2.88 9.40
CA ILE A 104 2.08 2.01 9.54
C ILE A 104 3.38 2.83 9.33
N MET A 105 4.38 2.66 10.19
CA MET A 105 5.66 3.39 10.06
C MET A 105 6.48 2.91 8.86
N LEU A 106 6.44 1.62 8.56
CA LEU A 106 7.14 1.04 7.42
C LEU A 106 6.64 1.62 6.09
N GLY A 107 7.57 2.11 5.28
CA GLY A 107 7.26 2.73 3.98
C GLY A 107 6.43 4.02 4.05
N LYS A 108 6.22 4.62 5.24
CA LYS A 108 5.41 5.84 5.41
C LYS A 108 5.81 6.99 4.46
N PRO A 109 7.10 7.32 4.24
CA PRO A 109 7.47 8.38 3.29
C PRO A 109 7.05 8.06 1.85
N MET A 110 7.22 6.81 1.41
CA MET A 110 6.82 6.36 0.08
C MET A 110 5.29 6.44 -0.10
N ARG A 111 4.54 5.94 0.89
CA ARG A 111 3.08 6.00 0.87
C ARG A 111 2.57 7.45 0.89
N ARG A 112 3.24 8.35 1.62
CA ARG A 112 2.97 9.80 1.59
C ARG A 112 3.15 10.39 0.20
N HIS A 113 4.23 10.02 -0.48
CA HIS A 113 4.43 10.44 -1.86
C HIS A 113 3.31 9.94 -2.77
N LYS A 114 2.96 8.65 -2.68
CA LYS A 114 1.88 8.04 -3.48
C LYS A 114 0.54 8.71 -3.26
N ILE A 115 0.16 8.97 -2.00
CA ILE A 115 -1.08 9.69 -1.67
C ILE A 115 -1.04 11.13 -2.21
N LYS A 116 0.10 11.82 -2.14
CA LYS A 116 0.22 13.15 -2.73
C LYS A 116 0.00 13.14 -4.25
N GLN A 117 0.55 12.15 -4.96
CA GLN A 117 0.33 12.03 -6.41
C GLN A 117 -1.11 11.62 -6.72
N LEU A 118 -1.69 10.73 -5.94
CA LEU A 118 -3.08 10.31 -6.06
C LEU A 118 -4.04 11.49 -5.83
N ASN A 119 -3.80 12.32 -4.83
CA ASN A 119 -4.63 13.49 -4.55
C ASN A 119 -4.64 14.51 -5.69
N LYS A 120 -3.57 14.58 -6.52
CA LYS A 120 -3.60 15.40 -7.74
C LYS A 120 -4.58 14.84 -8.77
N LEU A 121 -4.64 13.53 -8.91
CA LEU A 121 -5.59 12.84 -9.80
C LEU A 121 -7.03 12.96 -9.25
N LEU A 122 -7.22 12.77 -7.94
CA LEU A 122 -8.54 12.93 -7.30
C LEU A 122 -9.09 14.34 -7.46
N LYS A 123 -8.22 15.36 -7.38
CA LYS A 123 -8.60 16.75 -7.64
C LYS A 123 -9.15 16.95 -9.05
N HIS A 124 -8.63 16.22 -10.04
CA HIS A 124 -9.15 16.28 -11.41
C HIS A 124 -10.59 15.74 -11.50
N TRP A 125 -10.91 14.74 -10.69
CA TRP A 125 -12.25 14.14 -10.58
C TRP A 125 -13.17 14.84 -9.57
N ASP A 126 -12.75 15.99 -9.02
CA ASP A 126 -13.48 16.72 -7.97
C ASP A 126 -13.76 15.88 -6.71
N ILE A 127 -12.83 14.99 -6.36
CA ILE A 127 -12.92 14.12 -5.18
C ILE A 127 -12.06 14.70 -4.06
N ALA A 128 -12.58 14.62 -2.82
CA ALA A 128 -11.86 15.03 -1.62
C ALA A 128 -10.49 14.31 -1.49
N PRO A 129 -9.45 15.00 -1.01
CA PRO A 129 -8.14 14.40 -0.86
C PRO A 129 -8.15 13.29 0.20
N ILE A 130 -7.36 12.25 -0.05
CA ILE A 130 -7.07 11.21 0.94
C ILE A 130 -6.07 11.77 1.95
N GLU A 131 -6.42 11.68 3.22
CA GLU A 131 -5.54 12.00 4.33
C GLU A 131 -4.91 10.73 4.91
N PHE A 132 -3.73 10.88 5.53
CA PHE A 132 -3.24 9.82 6.42
C PHE A 132 -4.12 9.80 7.65
N GLU A 133 -4.60 8.62 8.01
CA GLU A 133 -5.18 8.44 9.34
C GLU A 133 -4.13 8.81 10.39
N LYS A 134 -4.56 9.63 11.36
CA LYS A 134 -3.72 10.17 12.42
C LYS A 134 -3.31 9.09 13.41
#